data_AF-A0A9X1RT18-F1
#
_entry.id   AF-A0A9X1RT18-F1
#
_cell.length_a   1.000
_cell.length_b   1.000
_cell.length_c   1.000
_cell.angle_alpha   90.00
_cell.angle_beta   90.00
_cell.angle_gamma   90.00
#
_symmetry.space_group_name_H-M   'P 1'
#
loop_
_entity.id
_entity.type
_entity.pdbx_description
1 polymer ?
#
loop_
_entity_poly.entity_id
_entity_poly.type
_entity_poly.pdbx_seq_one_letter_code
_entity_poly.pdbx_strand_id
1 'polypeptide(L)' 'MKHTLKIFVIYFIAFFTLFIGSQYLLENLFPELDHLYNLLIAGVFTIILCPRLNKVQTENGSRTQLKWLFRKEPLIK' A
#
# COMPACT_ATOMS: atom_id res chain seq x y z
N MET A 1 8.53 -14.01 16.20
CA MET A 1 7.25 -13.63 15.53
C MET A 1 7.16 -14.35 14.18
N LYS A 2 6.03 -14.98 13.85
CA LYS A 2 5.81 -15.64 12.54
C LYS A 2 6.18 -14.66 11.41
N HIS A 3 6.97 -15.10 10.43
CA HIS A 3 7.43 -14.27 9.30
C HIS A 3 6.27 -13.51 8.62
N THR A 4 5.12 -14.15 8.49
CA THR A 4 3.89 -13.57 7.95
C THR A 4 3.44 -12.29 8.67
N LEU A 5 3.59 -12.24 10.00
CA LEU A 5 3.11 -11.13 10.81
C LEU A 5 4.01 -9.89 10.67
N LYS A 6 5.33 -10.08 10.54
CA LYS A 6 6.27 -8.98 10.25
C LYS A 6 5.96 -8.32 8.91
N ILE A 7 5.71 -9.12 7.87
CA ILE A 7 5.42 -8.59 6.54
C ILE A 7 4.06 -7.88 6.52
N PHE A 8 3.06 -8.42 7.23
CA PHE A 8 1.77 -7.75 7.39
C PHE A 8 1.90 -6.39 8.07
N VAL A 9 2.69 -6.29 9.15
CA VAL A 9 2.91 -5.02 9.85
C VAL A 9 3.61 -4.00 8.95
N ILE A 10 4.64 -4.42 8.19
CA ILE A 10 5.33 -3.53 7.23
C ILE A 10 4.35 -3.05 6.15
N TYR A 11 3.54 -3.96 5.60
CA TYR A 11 2.50 -3.60 4.64
C TYR A 11 1.50 -2.61 5.22
N PHE A 12 1.03 -2.85 6.45
CA PHE A 12 0.05 -2.00 7.11
C PHE A 12 0.60 -0.60 7.36
N ILE A 13 1.85 -0.50 7.84
CA ILE A 13 2.52 0.79 8.02
C ILE A 13 2.68 1.50 6.67
N ALA A 14 3.13 0.81 5.62
CA ALA A 14 3.27 1.40 4.29
C ALA A 14 1.93 1.89 3.73
N PHE A 15 0.85 1.10 3.88
CA PHE A 15 -0.50 1.49 3.47
C PHE A 15 -0.96 2.73 4.24
N PHE A 16 -0.79 2.73 5.57
CA PHE A 16 -1.22 3.84 6.42
C PHE A 16 -0.47 5.14 6.11
N THR A 17 0.84 5.06 5.89
CA THR A 17 1.65 6.22 5.48
C THR A 17 1.23 6.74 4.11
N LEU A 18 0.97 5.85 3.13
CA LEU A 18 0.46 6.26 1.83
C LEU A 18 -0.93 6.89 1.92
N PHE A 19 -1.81 6.36 2.80
CA PHE A 19 -3.14 6.90 3.01
C PHE A 19 -3.10 8.32 3.53
N ILE A 20 -2.40 8.56 4.65
CA ILE A 20 -2.27 9.90 5.24
C ILE A 20 -1.61 10.85 4.25
N GLY A 21 -0.55 10.40 3.58
CA GLY A 21 0.13 11.20 2.56
C GLY A 21 -0.81 11.60 1.42
N SER A 22 -1.61 10.66 0.90
CA SER A 22 -2.56 10.93 -0.18
C SER A 22 -3.68 11.87 0.26
N GLN A 23 -4.22 11.69 1.47
CA GLN A 23 -5.25 12.56 2.03
C GLN A 23 -4.74 13.99 2.19
N TYR A 24 -3.55 14.17 2.78
CA TYR A 24 -2.95 15.48 2.95
C TYR A 24 -2.64 16.16 1.60
N LEU A 25 -2.26 15.38 0.59
CA LEU A 25 -2.02 15.89 -0.76
C LEU A 25 -3.35 16.35 -1.42
N LEU A 26 -4.41 15.56 -1.28
CA LEU A 26 -5.74 15.84 -1.81
C LEU A 26 -6.38 17.06 -1.16
N GLU A 27 -6.29 17.19 0.17
CA GLU A 27 -6.80 18.36 0.90
C GLU A 27 -6.08 19.66 0.48
N ASN A 28 -4.77 19.59 0.20
CA ASN A 28 -4.01 20.75 -0.31
C ASN A 28 -4.29 21.07 -1.79
N LEU A 29 -4.52 20.06 -2.63
CA LEU A 29 -4.82 20.24 -4.06
C LEU A 29 -6.27 20.70 -4.29
N PHE A 30 -7.20 20.21 -3.46
CA PHE A 30 -8.63 20.43 -3.60
C PHE A 30 -9.25 20.81 -2.25
N PRO A 31 -8.96 22.00 -1.73
CA PRO A 31 -9.50 22.47 -0.44
C PRO A 31 -11.01 22.72 -0.49
N GLU A 32 -11.59 22.91 -1.68
CA GLU A 32 -13.03 23.14 -1.88
C GLU A 32 -13.84 21.84 -1.99
N LEU A 33 -13.18 20.69 -2.11
CA LEU A 33 -13.84 19.40 -2.19
C LEU A 33 -14.30 18.97 -0.80
N ASP A 34 -15.56 18.52 -0.71
CA ASP A 34 -16.14 18.05 0.54
C ASP A 34 -15.24 16.98 1.17
N HIS A 35 -15.07 17.04 2.49
CA HIS A 35 -14.12 16.19 3.21
C HIS A 35 -14.37 14.71 2.94
N LEU A 36 -15.64 14.32 2.82
CA LEU A 36 -16.05 12.94 2.56
C LEU A 36 -15.64 12.46 1.16
N TYR A 37 -15.71 13.31 0.14
CA TYR A 37 -15.24 12.98 -1.21
C TYR A 37 -13.71 12.89 -1.27
N ASN A 38 -13.00 13.80 -0.60
CA ASN A 38 -11.54 13.72 -0.49
C ASN A 38 -11.08 12.42 0.17
N LEU A 39 -11.78 11.96 1.21
CA LEU A 39 -11.49 10.70 1.90
C LEU A 39 -11.73 9.48 1.01
N LEU A 40 -12.80 9.49 0.22
CA LEU A 40 -13.09 8.43 -0.77
C LEU A 40 -12.02 8.37 -1.86
N ILE A 41 -11.66 9.52 -2.43
CA ILE A 41 -10.63 9.60 -3.49
C ILE A 41 -9.27 9.17 -2.93
N ALA A 42 -8.90 9.62 -1.73
CA ALA A 42 -7.66 9.22 -1.05
C ALA A 42 -7.63 7.71 -0.81
N GLY A 43 -8.76 7.11 -0.38
CA GLY A 43 -8.88 5.66 -0.22
C GLY A 43 -8.67 4.90 -1.53
N VAL A 44 -9.31 5.33 -2.62
CA VAL A 44 -9.15 4.70 -3.94
C VAL A 44 -7.70 4.84 -4.44
N PHE A 45 -7.12 6.05 -4.35
CA PHE A 45 -5.73 6.28 -4.72
C PHE A 45 -4.77 5.43 -3.92
N THR A 46 -4.97 5.34 -2.61
CA THR A 46 -4.13 4.53 -1.72
C THR A 46 -4.23 3.05 -2.07
N ILE A 47 -5.40 2.52 -2.40
CA ILE A 47 -5.55 1.12 -2.82
C ILE A 47 -4.80 0.85 -4.13
N ILE A 48 -4.82 1.80 -5.07
CA ILE A 48 -4.10 1.69 -6.35
C ILE A 48 -2.59 1.81 -6.14
N LEU A 49 -2.15 2.76 -5.30
CA LEU A 49 -0.74 2.97 -4.99
C LEU A 49 -0.19 1.94 -4.01
N CYS A 50 -1.01 1.25 -3.23
CA CYS A 50 -0.48 0.35 -2.21
C CYS A 50 0.26 -0.82 -2.87
N PRO A 51 1.49 -1.13 -2.40
CA PRO A 51 2.17 -2.34 -2.86
C PRO A 51 1.34 -3.56 -2.49
N ARG A 52 1.11 -4.49 -3.42
CA ARG A 52 0.33 -5.71 -3.18
C ARG A 52 1.21 -6.81 -2.58
N LEU A 53 0.67 -7.49 -1.58
CA LEU A 53 1.25 -8.69 -0.98
C LEU A 53 0.95 -9.90 -1.89
N ASN A 54 1.97 -10.39 -2.60
CA ASN A 54 1.85 -11.61 -3.40
C ASN A 54 2.60 -12.75 -2.72
N LYS A 55 1.92 -13.88 -2.50
CA LYS A 55 2.59 -15.14 -2.15
C LYS A 55 2.93 -15.87 -3.44
N VAL A 56 4.22 -15.92 -3.77
CA VAL A 56 4.72 -16.64 -4.94
C VAL A 56 5.25 -17.99 -4.46
N GLN A 57 4.73 -19.08 -5.03
CA GLN A 57 5.32 -20.40 -4.86
C GLN A 57 6.58 -20.47 -5.73
N THR A 58 7.74 -20.58 -5.09
CA THR A 58 9.01 -20.89 -5.75
C THR A 58 9.35 -22.36 -5.52
N GLU A 59 10.13 -22.98 -6.41
CA GLU A 59 10.52 -24.41 -6.35
C GLU A 59 11.14 -24.83 -5.00
N ASN A 60 11.69 -23.88 -4.23
CA ASN A 60 12.29 -24.09 -2.90
C ASN A 60 11.42 -23.63 -1.71
N GLY A 61 10.11 -23.40 -1.91
CA GLY A 61 9.16 -23.05 -0.86
C GLY A 61 8.42 -21.72 -1.11
N SER A 62 7.34 -21.49 -0.33
CA SER A 62 6.48 -20.31 -0.48
C SER A 62 7.19 -19.04 0.01
N ARG A 63 7.33 -18.02 -0.85
CA ARG A 63 7.88 -16.71 -0.50
C ARG A 63 6.80 -15.63 -0.58
N THR A 64 6.74 -14.78 0.42
CA THR A 64 5.83 -13.62 0.43
C THR A 64 6.58 -12.43 -0.11
N GLN A 65 6.21 -11.96 -1.31
CA GLN A 65 6.81 -10.82 -1.98
C GLN A 65 5.89 -9.59 -1.87
N LEU A 66 6.48 -8.45 -1.52
CA LEU A 66 5.81 -7.16 -1.59
C LEU A 66 6.09 -6.57 -2.99
N LYS A 67 5.09 -6.55 -3.87
CA LYS A 67 5.23 -6.06 -5.24
C LYS A 67 4.44 -4.77 -5.41
N TRP A 68 5.13 -3.71 -5.80
CA TRP A 68 4.48 -2.45 -6.11
C TRP A 68 3.94 -2.47 -7.55
N LEU A 69 2.75 -1.93 -7.79
CA LEU A 69 2.14 -1.86 -9.13
C LEU A 69 3.04 -1.16 -10.16
N PHE A 70 3.82 -0.17 -9.71
CA PHE A 70 4.76 0.59 -10.56
C PHE A 70 6.15 -0.02 -10.67
N ARG A 71 6.48 -1.04 -9.86
CA ARG A 71 7.84 -1.59 -9.82
C ARG A 71 7.84 -3.06 -10.22
N LYS A 72 8.52 -3.36 -11.33
CA LYS A 72 8.68 -4.74 -11.85
C LYS A 72 9.43 -5.64 -10.86
N GLU A 73 10.31 -5.07 -10.04
CA GLU A 73 11.12 -5.77 -9.05
C GLU A 73 10.45 -5.81 -7.66
N PRO A 74 10.42 -6.97 -6.98
CA PRO A 74 9.87 -7.09 -5.63
C PRO A 74 10.78 -6.39 -4.61
N LEU A 75 10.17 -5.65 -3.67
CA LEU A 75 10.90 -4.88 -2.66
C LEU A 75 11.61 -5.79 -1.62
N ILE A 76 11.08 -6.99 -1.39
CA ILE A 76 11.60 -7.95 -0.42
C ILE A 76 11.46 -9.37 -1.02
N LYS A 77 12.55 -10.16 -1.02
CA LYS A 77 12.64 -11.54 -1.53
C LYS A 77 12.59 -12.58 -0.41
#